data_AF-A0A524L8R6-F1
#
_entry.id   AF-A0A524L8R6-F1
#
_cell.length_a   1.000
_cell.length_b   1.000
_cell.length_c   1.000
_cell.angle_alpha   90.00
_cell.angle_beta   90.00
_cell.angle_gamma   90.00
#
_symmetry.space_group_name_H-M   'P 1'
#
loop_
_entity.id
_entity.type
_entity.pdbx_description
1 polymer ?
#
loop_
_entity_poly.entity_id
_entity_poly.type
_entity_poly.pdbx_seq_one_letter_code
_entity_poly.pdbx_strand_id
1 'polypeptide(L)'
;MNLVIVRAIDSTTKRKMMAGGVASVIMAVTLVTTIGFFGGAFLQPIIPAGGPNLPIYTINHTIAGDFANFVPYEEPYTLNAPQYSIYSGLSNIANIGQFPTLPASVKDAIYRNGFAVIPQGSSKQIHEILEYNHENDIPSFVSSDSVLHAYHVLYDLALREVEVYSFWDLLGNLTESLLDSSYTQYQTAPEGRWKDAALKNV
;
A
#
# COMPACT_ATOMS: atom_id res chain seq x y z
N MET A 1 -13.11 -14.29 55.13
CA MET A 1 -12.59 -13.51 54.00
C MET A 1 -11.07 -13.71 54.00
N ASN A 2 -10.56 -14.70 53.27
CA ASN A 2 -9.12 -15.02 53.26
C ASN A 2 -8.46 -14.24 52.12
N LEU A 3 -7.58 -13.29 52.47
CA LEU A 3 -6.74 -12.59 51.51
C LEU A 3 -5.64 -13.55 51.03
N VAL A 4 -5.72 -13.94 49.76
CA VAL A 4 -4.61 -14.61 49.06
C VAL A 4 -3.63 -13.53 48.60
N ILE A 5 -2.47 -13.47 49.24
CA ILE A 5 -1.38 -12.58 48.83
C ILE A 5 -0.66 -13.23 47.65
N VAL A 6 -0.84 -12.66 46.46
CA VAL A 6 -0.09 -13.03 45.25
C VAL A 6 1.36 -12.62 45.46
N ARG A 7 2.28 -13.59 45.58
CA ARG A 7 3.72 -13.33 45.70
C ARG A 7 4.25 -12.78 44.37
N ALA A 8 4.82 -11.57 44.43
CA ALA A 8 5.62 -11.03 43.34
C ALA A 8 6.79 -11.97 42.99
N ILE A 9 7.09 -12.07 41.70
CA ILE A 9 8.15 -12.91 41.13
C ILE A 9 9.47 -12.70 41.91
N ASP A 10 10.09 -13.79 42.34
CA ASP A 10 11.36 -13.76 43.08
C ASP A 10 12.47 -13.07 42.27
N SER A 11 13.31 -12.31 42.96
CA SER A 11 14.37 -11.47 42.38
C SER A 11 15.36 -12.25 41.52
N THR A 12 15.60 -13.53 41.84
CA THR A 12 16.46 -14.42 41.06
C THR A 12 15.81 -14.82 39.74
N THR A 13 14.49 -15.06 39.76
CA THR A 13 13.68 -15.38 38.58
C THR A 13 13.56 -14.17 37.68
N LYS A 14 13.35 -12.97 38.24
CA LYS A 14 13.34 -11.70 37.50
C LYS A 14 14.68 -11.44 36.79
N ARG A 15 15.82 -11.71 37.46
CA ARG A 15 17.15 -11.55 36.86
C ARG A 15 17.42 -12.56 35.74
N LYS A 16 16.99 -13.82 35.89
CA LYS A 16 17.07 -14.85 34.84
C LYS A 16 16.18 -14.52 33.64
N MET A 17 14.96 -14.02 33.88
CA MET A 17 14.05 -13.55 32.82
C MET A 17 14.60 -12.32 32.08
N MET A 18 15.17 -11.34 32.79
CA MET A 18 15.84 -10.20 32.15
C MET A 18 17.07 -10.61 31.34
N ALA A 19 17.90 -11.50 31.87
CA ALA A 19 19.07 -12.01 31.15
C ALA A 19 18.68 -12.79 29.88
N GLY A 20 17.63 -13.63 29.96
CA GLY A 20 17.08 -14.33 28.79
C GLY A 20 16.48 -13.38 27.75
N GLY A 21 15.76 -12.34 28.21
CA GLY A 21 15.20 -11.30 27.34
C GLY A 21 16.28 -10.56 26.55
N VAL A 22 17.31 -10.07 27.24
CA VAL A 22 18.44 -9.34 26.62
C VAL A 22 19.21 -10.23 25.63
N ALA A 23 19.47 -11.48 26.00
CA ALA A 23 20.14 -12.43 25.10
C ALA A 23 19.32 -12.71 23.83
N SER A 24 17.99 -12.82 23.94
CA SER A 24 17.11 -13.04 22.79
C SER A 24 17.08 -11.83 21.85
N VAL A 25 17.08 -10.61 22.39
CA VAL A 25 17.09 -9.38 21.58
C VAL A 25 18.41 -9.26 20.83
N ILE A 26 19.54 -9.54 21.48
CA ILE A 26 20.85 -9.51 20.83
C ILE A 26 20.90 -10.54 19.71
N MET A 27 20.46 -11.79 19.95
CA MET A 27 20.42 -12.83 18.91
C MET A 27 19.51 -12.46 17.74
N ALA A 28 18.34 -11.87 18.00
CA ALA A 28 17.43 -11.43 16.96
C ALA A 28 18.05 -10.30 16.11
N VAL A 29 18.68 -9.30 16.75
CA VAL A 29 19.35 -8.21 16.04
C VAL A 29 20.54 -8.73 15.23
N THR A 30 21.33 -9.66 15.77
CA THR A 30 22.45 -10.25 15.01
C THR A 30 21.97 -11.10 13.85
N LEU A 31 20.87 -11.83 14.01
CA LEU A 31 20.29 -12.64 12.93
C LEU A 31 19.75 -11.76 11.81
N VAL A 32 19.01 -10.70 12.14
CA VAL A 32 18.45 -9.77 11.14
C VAL A 32 19.58 -9.02 10.42
N THR A 33 20.61 -8.56 11.14
CA THR A 33 21.74 -7.86 10.53
C THR A 33 22.58 -8.78 9.64
N THR A 34 22.85 -10.02 10.07
CA THR A 34 23.57 -11.00 9.22
C THR A 34 22.76 -11.42 8.00
N ILE A 35 21.47 -11.70 8.14
CA ILE A 35 20.60 -12.03 6.99
C ILE A 35 20.57 -10.90 5.98
N GLY A 36 20.42 -9.64 6.41
CA GLY A 36 20.39 -8.54 5.45
C GLY A 36 21.75 -8.20 4.84
N PHE A 37 22.86 -8.48 5.53
CA PHE A 37 24.22 -8.24 4.99
C PHE A 37 24.63 -9.33 3.98
N PHE A 38 24.35 -10.60 4.28
CA PHE A 38 24.63 -11.73 3.37
C PHE A 38 23.58 -11.89 2.27
N GLY A 39 22.32 -11.51 2.53
CA GLY A 39 21.22 -11.54 1.57
C GLY A 39 21.13 -10.29 0.68
N GLY A 40 22.05 -9.32 0.83
CA GLY A 40 22.12 -8.12 -0.02
C GLY A 40 21.06 -7.05 0.25
N ALA A 41 20.10 -7.30 1.14
CA ALA A 41 18.97 -6.41 1.44
C ALA A 41 19.37 -5.06 2.07
N PHE A 42 20.54 -4.95 2.74
CA PHE A 42 21.04 -3.66 3.25
C PHE A 42 21.88 -2.87 2.25
N LEU A 43 22.43 -3.51 1.21
CA LEU A 43 23.30 -2.86 0.22
C LEU A 43 22.56 -2.49 -1.07
N GLN A 44 21.40 -3.09 -1.31
CA GLN A 44 20.56 -2.77 -2.46
C GLN A 44 19.34 -1.98 -1.95
N PRO A 45 19.26 -0.66 -2.17
CA PRO A 45 17.97 0.01 -2.05
C PRO A 45 16.97 -0.76 -2.91
N ILE A 46 15.74 -0.94 -2.43
CA ILE A 46 14.64 -1.43 -3.27
C ILE A 46 14.42 -0.34 -4.32
N ILE A 47 15.12 -0.45 -5.45
CA ILE A 47 14.89 0.36 -6.63
C ILE A 47 13.60 -0.21 -7.23
N PRO A 48 12.59 0.61 -7.60
CA PRO A 48 11.48 0.11 -8.39
C PRO A 48 12.03 -0.71 -9.56
N ALA A 49 11.52 -1.93 -9.74
CA ALA A 49 11.94 -2.84 -10.80
C ALA A 49 11.63 -2.21 -12.16
N GLY A 50 12.56 -1.39 -12.64
CA GLY A 50 12.40 -0.54 -13.81
C GLY A 50 13.75 0.03 -14.20
N GLY A 51 14.61 -0.81 -14.76
CA GLY A 51 15.85 -0.35 -15.37
C GLY A 51 15.57 0.60 -16.55
N PRO A 52 16.56 1.39 -16.99
CA PRO A 52 16.41 2.39 -18.06
C PRO A 52 16.02 1.82 -19.44
N ASN A 53 15.90 0.50 -19.56
CA ASN A 53 15.52 -0.21 -20.79
C ASN A 53 14.47 -1.27 -20.47
N LEU A 54 13.32 -0.87 -19.91
CA LEU A 54 12.15 -1.74 -19.94
C LEU A 54 11.71 -1.87 -21.41
N PRO A 55 11.53 -3.10 -21.94
CA PRO A 55 10.89 -3.26 -23.23
C PRO A 55 9.51 -2.61 -23.18
N ILE A 56 9.29 -1.63 -24.05
CA ILE A 56 7.96 -1.06 -24.25
C ILE A 56 7.14 -2.12 -24.98
N TYR A 57 6.16 -2.68 -24.30
CA TYR A 57 5.20 -3.61 -24.90
C TYR A 57 4.04 -2.81 -25.48
N THR A 58 4.09 -2.56 -26.79
CA THR A 58 2.97 -1.96 -27.52
C THR A 58 2.15 -3.05 -28.19
N ILE A 59 0.89 -3.17 -27.81
CA ILE A 59 -0.08 -4.04 -28.49
C ILE A 59 -0.72 -3.20 -29.59
N ASN A 60 -0.33 -3.44 -30.83
CA ASN A 60 -0.78 -2.69 -32.01
C ASN A 60 -1.93 -3.36 -32.79
N HIS A 61 -2.52 -4.41 -32.22
CA HIS A 61 -3.62 -5.16 -32.83
C HIS A 61 -4.68 -5.51 -31.80
N THR A 62 -5.88 -5.84 -32.26
CA THR A 62 -6.97 -6.26 -31.37
C THR A 62 -6.66 -7.60 -30.73
N ILE A 63 -6.74 -7.69 -29.41
CA ILE A 63 -6.63 -8.96 -28.67
C ILE A 63 -8.03 -9.35 -28.21
N ALA A 64 -8.49 -10.54 -28.62
CA ALA A 64 -9.75 -11.08 -28.14
C ALA A 64 -9.62 -11.56 -26.70
N GLY A 65 -10.54 -11.14 -25.83
CA GLY A 65 -10.62 -11.58 -24.44
C GLY A 65 -12.04 -12.03 -24.10
N ASP A 66 -12.17 -12.90 -23.09
CA ASP A 66 -13.46 -13.48 -22.69
C ASP A 66 -14.49 -12.44 -22.22
N PHE A 67 -14.03 -11.31 -21.69
CA PHE A 67 -14.88 -10.20 -21.26
C PHE A 67 -15.12 -9.17 -22.37
N ALA A 68 -14.03 -8.70 -23.01
CA ALA A 68 -14.08 -7.77 -24.12
C ALA A 68 -12.79 -7.84 -24.95
N ASN A 69 -12.88 -7.46 -26.21
CA ASN A 69 -11.72 -7.30 -27.08
C ASN A 69 -10.96 -6.03 -26.69
N PHE A 70 -9.65 -6.14 -26.47
CA PHE A 70 -8.78 -4.98 -26.40
C PHE A 70 -8.57 -4.45 -27.82
N VAL A 71 -9.02 -3.24 -28.10
CA VAL A 71 -8.76 -2.54 -29.37
C VAL A 71 -7.80 -1.39 -29.07
N PRO A 72 -6.58 -1.39 -29.62
CA PRO A 72 -5.66 -0.28 -29.41
C PRO A 72 -6.23 1.00 -30.02
N TYR A 73 -6.20 2.06 -29.23
CA TYR A 73 -6.70 3.37 -29.62
C TYR A 73 -5.53 4.35 -29.59
N GLU A 74 -5.09 4.78 -30.78
CA GLU A 74 -4.11 5.85 -30.94
C GLU A 74 -4.77 6.95 -31.77
N GLU A 75 -5.07 8.08 -31.14
CA GLU A 75 -5.47 9.31 -31.83
C GLU A 75 -4.21 10.02 -32.32
N PRO A 76 -4.03 10.24 -33.64
CA PRO A 76 -2.89 10.99 -34.14
C PRO A 76 -3.02 12.43 -33.65
N TYR A 77 -2.07 12.87 -32.83
CA TYR A 77 -2.03 14.24 -32.33
C TYR A 77 -0.91 15.02 -33.02
N THR A 78 -1.19 16.29 -33.33
CA THR A 78 -0.16 17.26 -33.72
C THR A 78 0.09 18.18 -32.54
N LEU A 79 1.36 18.31 -32.14
CA LEU A 79 1.75 19.26 -31.09
C LEU A 79 1.40 20.68 -31.55
N ASN A 80 0.35 21.27 -30.97
CA ASN A 80 -0.08 22.65 -31.23
C ASN A 80 0.19 23.59 -30.03
N ALA A 81 0.98 23.13 -29.06
CA ALA A 81 1.38 23.94 -27.93
C ALA A 81 2.54 24.88 -28.32
N PRO A 82 2.51 26.16 -27.93
CA PRO A 82 3.65 27.05 -28.08
C PRO A 82 4.89 26.44 -27.42
N GLN A 83 5.99 26.40 -28.17
CA GLN A 83 7.27 25.95 -27.61
C GLN A 83 7.85 27.05 -26.71
N TYR A 84 8.44 26.64 -25.60
CA TYR A 84 9.08 27.54 -24.65
C TYR A 84 10.47 27.02 -24.27
N SER A 85 11.40 27.95 -24.02
CA SER A 85 12.75 27.63 -23.56
C SER A 85 12.87 27.95 -22.08
N ILE A 86 13.50 27.07 -21.31
CA ILE A 86 13.77 27.31 -19.89
C ILE A 86 15.19 27.87 -19.77
N TYR A 87 15.34 28.99 -19.07
CA TYR A 87 16.65 29.65 -18.93
C TYR A 87 17.45 29.05 -17.77
N SER A 88 18.78 29.09 -17.91
CA SER A 88 19.68 28.68 -16.84
C SER A 88 19.40 29.49 -15.57
N GLY A 89 19.23 28.81 -14.44
CA GLY A 89 18.86 29.45 -13.17
C GLY A 89 17.37 29.76 -13.02
N LEU A 90 16.53 29.33 -13.97
CA LEU A 90 15.06 29.42 -13.91
C LEU A 90 14.52 30.86 -13.83
N SER A 91 15.25 31.83 -14.38
CA SER A 91 14.91 33.26 -14.30
C SER A 91 13.62 33.63 -15.03
N ASN A 92 13.19 32.82 -16.00
CA ASN A 92 11.94 33.00 -16.73
C ASN A 92 10.74 32.23 -16.14
N ILE A 93 10.91 31.62 -14.96
CA ILE A 93 9.82 30.91 -14.26
C ILE A 93 9.11 31.88 -13.32
N ALA A 94 7.82 32.13 -13.56
CA ALA A 94 7.04 33.14 -12.84
C ALA A 94 6.89 32.85 -11.33
N ASN A 95 6.76 31.59 -10.95
CA ASN A 95 6.51 31.18 -9.57
C ASN A 95 7.78 30.76 -8.80
N ILE A 96 8.99 31.01 -9.33
CA ILE A 96 10.23 30.58 -8.68
C ILE A 96 10.37 31.14 -7.25
N GLY A 97 9.80 32.32 -6.99
CA GLY A 97 9.79 32.96 -5.67
C GLY A 97 8.95 32.23 -4.62
N GLN A 98 7.95 31.42 -5.03
CA GLN A 98 7.16 30.58 -4.11
C GLN A 98 7.95 29.36 -3.61
N PHE A 99 9.11 29.06 -4.22
CA PHE A 99 9.94 27.91 -3.88
C PHE A 99 11.39 28.30 -3.52
N PRO A 100 11.60 29.04 -2.41
CA PRO A 100 12.92 29.58 -2.05
C PRO A 100 13.96 28.49 -1.73
N THR A 101 13.52 27.32 -1.28
CA THR A 101 14.37 26.22 -0.76
C THR A 101 14.62 25.09 -1.77
N LEU A 102 14.46 25.35 -3.07
CA LEU A 102 14.72 24.32 -4.09
C LEU A 102 16.20 23.91 -4.14
N PRO A 103 16.51 22.60 -3.99
CA PRO A 103 17.87 22.08 -4.16
C PRO A 103 18.42 22.37 -5.55
N ALA A 104 19.74 22.56 -5.66
CA ALA A 104 20.40 22.80 -6.95
C ALA A 104 20.16 21.65 -7.96
N SER A 105 20.13 20.40 -7.49
CA SER A 105 19.82 19.23 -8.32
C SER A 105 18.42 19.29 -8.96
N VAL A 106 17.44 19.80 -8.22
CA VAL A 106 16.06 19.98 -8.71
C VAL A 106 16.00 21.09 -9.74
N LYS A 107 16.70 22.20 -9.50
CA LYS A 107 16.79 23.31 -10.47
C LYS A 107 17.42 22.87 -11.79
N ASP A 108 18.49 22.08 -11.72
CA ASP A 108 19.15 21.51 -12.89
C ASP A 108 18.25 20.52 -13.65
N ALA A 109 17.49 19.70 -12.93
CA ALA A 109 16.52 18.77 -13.55
C ALA A 109 15.40 19.53 -14.29
N ILE A 110 14.86 20.59 -13.69
CA ILE A 110 13.86 21.45 -14.35
C ILE A 110 14.44 22.12 -15.59
N TYR A 111 15.67 22.64 -15.53
CA TYR A 111 16.32 23.27 -16.68
C TYR A 111 16.51 22.29 -17.84
N ARG A 112 16.94 21.05 -17.56
CA ARG A 112 17.22 20.04 -18.60
C ARG A 112 15.97 19.36 -19.16
N ASN A 113 15.00 19.05 -18.30
CA ASN A 113 13.88 18.17 -18.63
C ASN A 113 12.52 18.88 -18.66
N GLY A 114 12.45 20.11 -18.16
CA GLY A 114 11.19 20.85 -17.97
C GLY A 114 10.38 20.46 -16.74
N PHE A 115 10.79 19.42 -16.01
CA PHE A 115 10.19 19.00 -14.76
C PHE A 115 11.24 18.32 -13.87
N ALA A 116 10.90 18.16 -12.59
CA ALA A 116 11.67 17.37 -11.65
C ALA A 116 10.73 16.51 -10.81
N VAL A 117 11.20 15.32 -10.46
CA VAL A 117 10.49 14.43 -9.54
C VAL A 117 11.17 14.54 -8.18
N ILE A 118 10.40 14.94 -7.19
CA ILE A 118 10.86 15.06 -5.81
C ILE A 118 10.20 13.92 -5.03
N PRO A 119 10.96 13.06 -4.35
CA PRO A 119 10.37 12.02 -3.51
C PRO A 119 9.47 12.66 -2.47
N GLN A 120 8.33 12.01 -2.20
CA GLN A 120 7.38 12.47 -1.21
C GLN A 120 8.08 12.56 0.15
N GLY A 121 8.21 13.78 0.66
CA GLY A 121 8.91 14.07 1.90
C GLY A 121 7.97 13.96 3.10
N SER A 122 7.58 15.11 3.65
CA SER A 122 6.80 15.22 4.89
C SER A 122 5.31 14.91 4.74
N SER A 123 4.76 15.04 3.53
CA SER A 123 3.32 14.86 3.30
C SER A 123 2.96 13.38 3.28
N LYS A 124 2.05 12.94 4.16
CA LYS A 124 1.67 11.52 4.25
C LYS A 124 0.62 11.14 3.21
N GLN A 125 -0.18 12.11 2.77
CA GLN A 125 -1.27 11.92 1.82
C GLN A 125 -1.23 12.97 0.73
N ILE A 126 -1.83 12.65 -0.42
CA ILE A 126 -1.88 13.56 -1.57
C ILE A 126 -2.67 14.84 -1.27
N HIS A 127 -3.70 14.75 -0.42
CA HIS A 127 -4.55 15.90 -0.09
C HIS A 127 -3.77 17.00 0.64
N GLU A 128 -2.78 16.63 1.47
CA GLU A 128 -1.95 17.59 2.21
C GLU A 128 -1.16 18.51 1.25
N ILE A 129 -0.72 17.97 0.11
CA ILE A 129 -0.01 18.76 -0.92
C ILE A 129 -0.99 19.69 -1.64
N LEU A 130 -2.19 19.18 -1.96
CA LEU A 130 -3.22 19.97 -2.64
C LEU A 130 -3.74 21.11 -1.76
N GLU A 131 -3.94 20.85 -0.47
CA GLU A 131 -4.35 21.84 0.52
C GLU A 131 -3.27 22.91 0.70
N TYR A 132 -2.01 22.51 0.92
CA TYR A 132 -0.89 23.45 1.00
C TYR A 132 -0.79 24.33 -0.25
N ASN A 133 -0.94 23.72 -1.44
CA ASN A 133 -0.90 24.47 -2.68
C ASN A 133 -2.08 25.43 -2.81
N HIS A 134 -3.28 25.03 -2.38
CA HIS A 134 -4.45 25.90 -2.35
C HIS A 134 -4.26 27.09 -1.40
N GLU A 135 -3.77 26.86 -0.18
CA GLU A 135 -3.54 27.91 0.83
C GLU A 135 -2.47 28.94 0.41
N ASN A 136 -1.52 28.53 -0.44
CA ASN A 136 -0.41 29.37 -0.89
C ASN A 136 -0.55 29.88 -2.33
N ASP A 137 -1.73 29.74 -2.94
CA ASP A 137 -2.01 30.09 -4.34
C ASP A 137 -0.99 29.49 -5.32
N ILE A 138 -0.59 28.24 -5.07
CA ILE A 138 0.31 27.46 -5.94
C ILE A 138 -0.56 26.60 -6.86
N PRO A 139 -0.44 26.75 -8.20
CA PRO A 139 -1.23 25.95 -9.13
C PRO A 139 -0.83 24.47 -9.06
N SER A 140 -1.82 23.59 -8.97
CA SER A 140 -1.64 22.13 -9.00
C SER A 140 -2.14 21.56 -10.30
N PHE A 141 -1.35 20.69 -10.94
CA PHE A 141 -1.80 19.89 -12.06
C PHE A 141 -2.36 18.56 -11.55
N VAL A 142 -3.69 18.39 -11.65
CA VAL A 142 -4.37 17.18 -11.21
C VAL A 142 -4.58 16.26 -12.40
N SER A 143 -4.00 15.06 -12.35
CA SER A 143 -4.17 14.04 -13.38
C SER A 143 -5.36 13.12 -13.07
N SER A 144 -5.81 12.35 -14.06
CA SER A 144 -6.84 11.33 -13.86
C SER A 144 -6.44 10.26 -12.85
N ASP A 145 -5.14 9.99 -12.70
CA ASP A 145 -4.61 9.03 -11.72
C ASP A 145 -4.88 9.48 -10.28
N SER A 146 -4.77 10.78 -9.99
CA SER A 146 -5.11 11.32 -8.66
C SER A 146 -6.58 11.11 -8.31
N VAL A 147 -7.48 11.24 -9.28
CA VAL A 147 -8.92 10.96 -9.11
C VAL A 147 -9.17 9.48 -8.90
N LEU A 148 -8.49 8.61 -9.67
CA LEU A 148 -8.57 7.16 -9.52
C LEU A 148 -8.06 6.70 -8.14
N HIS A 149 -6.96 7.27 -7.66
CA HIS A 149 -6.45 7.01 -6.32
C HIS A 149 -7.47 7.39 -5.23
N ALA A 150 -8.05 8.59 -5.32
CA ALA A 150 -9.09 9.03 -4.38
C ALA A 150 -10.32 8.11 -4.40
N TYR A 151 -10.72 7.66 -5.59
CA TYR A 151 -11.78 6.66 -5.75
C TYR A 151 -11.48 5.38 -4.97
N HIS A 152 -10.27 4.82 -5.10
CA HIS A 152 -9.90 3.59 -4.39
C HIS A 152 -9.98 3.74 -2.88
N VAL A 153 -9.47 4.86 -2.34
CA VAL A 153 -9.53 5.13 -0.90
C VAL A 153 -10.99 5.20 -0.40
N LEU A 154 -11.85 5.89 -1.14
CA LEU A 154 -13.27 6.02 -0.78
C LEU A 154 -14.04 4.70 -0.92
N TYR A 155 -13.72 3.92 -1.94
CA TYR A 155 -14.33 2.61 -2.17
C TYR A 155 -13.99 1.64 -1.04
N ASP A 156 -12.72 1.56 -0.63
CA ASP A 156 -12.29 0.73 0.49
C ASP A 156 -12.95 1.15 1.81
N LEU A 157 -13.08 2.46 2.04
CA LEU A 157 -13.80 2.98 3.20
C LEU A 157 -15.27 2.55 3.17
N ALA A 158 -15.94 2.69 2.03
CA ALA A 158 -17.34 2.29 1.88
C ALA A 158 -17.53 0.78 2.15
N LEU A 159 -16.64 -0.06 1.62
CA LEU A 159 -16.68 -1.50 1.88
C LEU A 159 -16.51 -1.82 3.36
N ARG A 160 -15.54 -1.20 4.03
CA ARG A 160 -15.30 -1.39 5.46
C ARG A 160 -16.51 -0.98 6.30
N GLU A 161 -17.13 0.16 5.98
CA GLU A 161 -18.32 0.64 6.69
C GLU A 161 -19.49 -0.34 6.50
N VAL A 162 -19.75 -0.77 5.27
CA VAL A 162 -20.80 -1.77 4.99
C VAL A 162 -20.49 -3.10 5.69
N GLU A 163 -19.23 -3.52 5.73
CA GLU A 163 -18.82 -4.74 6.43
C GLU A 163 -19.13 -4.64 7.92
N VAL A 164 -18.69 -3.57 8.58
CA VAL A 164 -18.86 -3.38 10.03
C VAL A 164 -20.33 -3.20 10.42
N TYR A 165 -21.08 -2.39 9.68
CA TYR A 165 -22.45 -2.02 10.08
C TYR A 165 -23.55 -2.93 9.52
N SER A 166 -23.27 -3.71 8.49
CA SER A 166 -24.27 -4.58 7.86
C SER A 166 -23.83 -6.04 7.78
N PHE A 167 -22.67 -6.31 7.20
CA PHE A 167 -22.32 -7.71 6.89
C PHE A 167 -21.81 -8.50 8.08
N TRP A 168 -21.18 -7.87 9.08
CA TRP A 168 -20.62 -8.59 10.22
C TRP A 168 -21.64 -9.49 10.91
N ASP A 169 -22.76 -8.92 11.36
CA ASP A 169 -23.82 -9.67 12.05
C ASP A 169 -24.54 -10.64 11.11
N LEU A 170 -24.80 -10.21 9.87
CA LEU A 170 -25.49 -11.04 8.87
C LEU A 170 -24.67 -12.29 8.50
N LEU A 171 -23.36 -12.15 8.32
CA LEU A 171 -22.45 -13.26 8.04
C LEU A 171 -22.28 -14.17 9.25
N GLY A 172 -22.24 -13.60 10.46
CA GLY A 172 -22.25 -14.36 11.71
C GLY A 172 -23.49 -15.26 11.81
N ASN A 173 -24.68 -14.66 11.67
CA ASN A 173 -25.95 -15.37 11.72
C ASN A 173 -26.09 -16.43 10.61
N LEU A 174 -25.63 -16.09 9.40
CA LEU A 174 -25.60 -17.03 8.28
C LEU A 174 -24.70 -18.23 8.60
N THR A 175 -23.51 -18.00 9.14
CA THR A 175 -22.56 -19.06 9.47
C THR A 175 -23.10 -19.95 10.58
N GLU A 176 -23.70 -19.37 11.62
CA GLU A 176 -24.34 -20.13 12.70
C GLU A 176 -25.49 -20.99 12.16
N SER A 177 -26.34 -20.42 11.29
CA SER A 177 -27.46 -21.16 10.67
C SER A 177 -26.98 -22.30 9.77
N LEU A 178 -25.91 -22.07 9.01
CA LEU A 178 -25.30 -23.11 8.17
C LEU A 178 -24.67 -24.21 9.03
N LEU A 179 -24.01 -23.86 10.13
CA LEU A 179 -23.44 -24.84 11.06
C LEU A 179 -24.52 -25.71 11.71
N ASP A 180 -25.61 -25.11 12.19
CA ASP A 180 -26.74 -25.84 12.77
C ASP A 180 -27.40 -26.78 11.76
N SER A 181 -27.55 -26.33 10.51
CA SER A 181 -28.06 -27.16 9.42
C SER A 181 -27.12 -28.34 9.11
N SER A 182 -25.81 -28.10 9.03
CA SER A 182 -24.80 -29.15 8.84
C SER A 182 -24.83 -30.16 10.00
N TYR A 183 -24.98 -29.69 11.24
CA TYR A 183 -25.05 -30.54 12.41
C TYR A 183 -26.31 -31.42 12.41
N THR A 184 -27.45 -30.85 12.05
CA THR A 184 -28.72 -31.58 11.88
C THR A 184 -28.60 -32.65 10.79
N GLN A 185 -27.96 -32.34 9.67
CA GLN A 185 -27.70 -33.31 8.60
C GLN A 185 -26.80 -34.46 9.08
N TYR A 186 -25.75 -34.15 9.86
CA TYR A 186 -24.90 -35.18 10.46
C TYR A 186 -25.67 -36.10 11.41
N GLN A 187 -26.53 -35.54 12.27
CA GLN A 187 -27.31 -36.33 13.23
C GLN A 187 -28.33 -37.25 12.54
N THR A 188 -28.95 -36.78 11.46
CA THR A 188 -29.99 -37.51 10.72
C THR A 188 -29.44 -38.44 9.64
N ALA A 189 -28.15 -38.32 9.30
CA ALA A 189 -27.51 -39.14 8.27
C ALA A 189 -27.47 -40.63 8.68
N PRO A 190 -27.77 -41.56 7.74
CA PRO A 190 -27.58 -42.99 7.94
C PRO A 190 -26.12 -43.35 8.20
N GLU A 191 -25.90 -44.35 9.06
CA GLU A 191 -24.57 -44.86 9.39
C GLU A 191 -23.74 -45.26 8.14
N GLY A 192 -22.42 -45.10 8.27
CA GLY A 192 -21.45 -45.35 7.20
C GLY A 192 -21.11 -44.09 6.40
N ARG A 193 -20.90 -44.25 5.08
CA ARG A 193 -20.23 -43.24 4.24
C ARG A 193 -20.91 -41.86 4.23
N TRP A 194 -22.22 -41.79 4.42
CA TRP A 194 -22.96 -40.52 4.40
C TRP A 194 -22.78 -39.73 5.69
N LYS A 195 -22.80 -40.41 6.84
CA LYS A 195 -22.52 -39.80 8.14
C LYS A 195 -21.06 -39.36 8.26
N ASP A 196 -20.13 -40.14 7.73
CA ASP A 196 -18.70 -39.76 7.65
C ASP A 196 -18.46 -38.53 6.76
N ALA A 197 -19.26 -38.36 5.70
CA ALA A 197 -19.18 -37.18 4.84
C ALA A 197 -19.80 -35.94 5.52
N ALA A 198 -20.96 -36.11 6.16
CA ALA A 198 -21.63 -35.03 6.89
C ALA A 198 -20.80 -34.52 8.08
N LEU A 199 -20.08 -35.41 8.77
CA LEU A 199 -19.16 -35.02 9.85
C LEU A 199 -18.05 -34.07 9.40
N LYS A 200 -17.65 -34.10 8.12
CA LYS A 200 -16.60 -33.21 7.59
C LYS A 200 -17.09 -31.80 7.28
N ASN A 201 -18.41 -31.60 7.24
CA ASN A 201 -19.04 -30.31 6.98
C ASN A 201 -19.41 -29.56 8.27
N VAL A 202 -19.16 -30.18 9.43
CA VAL A 202 -19.36 -29.65 10.79
C VAL A 202 -17.99 -29.42 11.42
#